data_AF-A0A6L3GLY5-F1
#
_entry.id   AF-A0A6L3GLY5-F1
#
_cell.length_a   1.000
_cell.length_b   1.000
_cell.length_c   1.000
_cell.angle_alpha   90.00
_cell.angle_beta   90.00
_cell.angle_gamma   90.00
#
_symmetry.space_group_name_H-M   'P 1'
#
loop_
_entity.id
_entity.type
_entity.pdbx_description
1 polymer ?
#
loop_
_entity_poly.entity_id
_entity_poly.type
_entity_poly.pdbx_seq_one_letter_code
_entity_poly.pdbx_strand_id
1 'polypeptide(L)'
;DINSTSESVEVINKMMEWSSKYDLHIHCVLHLNKGDNNVRGHIGTEMSNKAETVLVISKNSEQPNISEVHALHIREKEFKPFAFTVNESGLPVLAEGRLSDSLPCAKPKQRTGFMDLTVEQHREALSSAFGDKPIRGFENMLQAMMVAYETIGFKRGRNVMVKLLQYLTDTLKLVVKRDKLFYYDMSPAETMLFEEE
;
A
#
# COMPACT_ATOMS: atom_id res chain seq x y z
N ASP A 1 -20.42 -19.31 -8.51
CA ASP A 1 -19.95 -18.12 -7.79
C ASP A 1 -19.60 -17.08 -8.84
N ILE A 2 -19.96 -15.81 -8.64
CA ILE A 2 -19.64 -14.74 -9.59
C ILE A 2 -18.15 -14.34 -9.58
N ASN A 3 -17.41 -14.70 -8.52
CA ASN A 3 -15.99 -14.43 -8.37
C ASN A 3 -15.24 -15.72 -8.03
N SER A 4 -15.35 -16.74 -8.90
CA SER A 4 -14.69 -18.03 -8.70
C SER A 4 -13.18 -17.96 -8.98
N THR A 5 -12.37 -18.40 -8.02
CA THR A 5 -10.90 -18.49 -8.19
C THR A 5 -10.52 -19.50 -9.28
N SER A 6 -11.19 -20.66 -9.34
CA SER A 6 -10.85 -21.71 -10.31
C SER A 6 -11.14 -21.28 -11.75
N GLU A 7 -12.29 -20.65 -11.97
CA GLU A 7 -12.67 -20.12 -13.29
C GLU A 7 -11.74 -18.98 -13.70
N SER A 8 -11.34 -18.13 -12.75
CA SER A 8 -10.36 -17.07 -13.00
C SER A 8 -9.03 -17.63 -13.52
N VAL A 9 -8.48 -18.65 -12.84
CA VAL A 9 -7.24 -19.31 -13.26
C VAL A 9 -7.39 -19.95 -14.64
N GLU A 10 -8.50 -20.64 -14.91
CA GLU A 10 -8.75 -21.26 -16.21
C GLU A 10 -8.77 -20.22 -17.34
N VAL A 11 -9.50 -19.12 -17.17
CA VAL A 11 -9.61 -18.05 -18.16
C VAL A 11 -8.25 -17.41 -18.42
N ILE A 12 -7.48 -17.09 -17.37
CA ILE A 12 -6.15 -16.49 -17.53
C ILE A 12 -5.21 -17.44 -18.27
N ASN A 13 -5.21 -18.73 -17.92
CA ASN A 13 -4.38 -19.71 -18.62
C ASN A 13 -4.75 -19.84 -20.10
N LYS A 14 -6.05 -19.79 -20.44
CA LYS A 14 -6.49 -19.76 -21.85
C LYS A 14 -6.00 -18.49 -22.57
N MET A 15 -6.04 -17.33 -21.92
CA MET A 15 -5.50 -16.10 -22.50
C MET A 15 -3.98 -16.19 -22.76
N MET A 16 -3.24 -16.81 -21.84
CA MET A 16 -1.79 -17.06 -22.02
C MET A 16 -1.51 -18.08 -23.14
N GLU A 17 -2.34 -19.12 -23.27
CA GLU A 17 -2.25 -20.06 -24.39
C GLU A 17 -2.50 -19.32 -25.71
N TRP A 18 -3.54 -18.49 -25.78
CA TRP A 18 -3.92 -17.77 -27.00
C TRP A 18 -2.90 -16.71 -27.40
N SER A 19 -2.31 -15.98 -26.45
CA SER A 19 -1.27 -15.00 -26.77
C SER A 19 -0.08 -15.65 -27.46
N SER A 20 0.35 -16.82 -27.00
CA SER A 20 1.46 -17.55 -27.62
C SER A 20 1.06 -18.28 -28.89
N LYS A 21 -0.09 -18.97 -28.90
CA LYS A 21 -0.52 -19.80 -30.03
C LYS A 21 -0.88 -18.99 -31.27
N TYR A 22 -1.46 -17.81 -31.07
CA TYR A 22 -1.96 -16.96 -32.15
C TYR A 22 -1.17 -15.65 -32.30
N ASP A 23 -0.05 -15.51 -31.58
CA ASP A 23 0.79 -14.30 -31.59
C ASP A 23 -0.01 -13.02 -31.32
N LEU A 24 -0.77 -13.04 -30.21
CA LEU A 24 -1.68 -11.96 -29.84
C LEU A 24 -1.12 -11.12 -28.71
N HIS A 25 -1.23 -9.80 -28.87
CA HIS A 25 -1.12 -8.86 -27.75
C HIS A 25 -2.50 -8.64 -27.12
N ILE A 26 -2.67 -9.04 -25.87
CA ILE A 26 -3.96 -8.97 -25.16
C ILE A 26 -3.92 -7.80 -24.17
N HIS A 27 -4.73 -6.77 -24.43
CA HIS A 27 -4.96 -5.69 -23.49
C HIS A 27 -6.20 -5.96 -22.63
N CYS A 28 -6.07 -5.78 -21.32
CA CYS A 28 -7.17 -5.88 -20.37
C CYS A 28 -7.28 -4.62 -19.53
N VAL A 29 -8.50 -4.10 -19.40
CA VAL A 29 -8.81 -2.97 -18.53
C VAL A 29 -9.44 -3.51 -17.25
N LEU A 30 -8.77 -3.30 -16.12
CA LEU A 30 -9.20 -3.77 -14.82
C LEU A 30 -9.56 -2.60 -13.93
N HIS A 31 -10.70 -2.71 -13.25
CA HIS A 31 -11.10 -1.73 -12.24
C HIS A 31 -10.48 -2.08 -10.88
N LEU A 32 -10.12 -1.05 -10.13
CA LEU A 32 -9.72 -1.17 -8.72
C LEU A 32 -10.97 -1.25 -7.82
N ASN A 33 -10.84 -1.79 -6.61
CA ASN A 33 -11.94 -1.80 -5.66
C ASN A 33 -12.28 -0.38 -5.18
N LYS A 34 -13.54 -0.18 -4.77
CA LYS A 34 -13.95 1.07 -4.13
C LYS A 34 -13.29 1.17 -2.75
N GLY A 35 -12.36 2.10 -2.58
CA GLY A 35 -11.75 2.41 -1.27
C GLY A 35 -10.36 1.81 -1.03
N ASP A 36 -9.81 1.04 -1.98
CA ASP A 36 -8.40 0.68 -1.99
C ASP A 36 -7.83 0.70 -3.42
N ASN A 37 -6.51 0.52 -3.54
CA ASN A 37 -5.82 0.51 -4.83
C ASN A 37 -5.59 -0.93 -5.35
N ASN A 38 -6.35 -1.91 -4.85
CA ASN A 38 -6.22 -3.30 -5.26
C ASN A 38 -7.11 -3.59 -6.47
N VAL A 39 -6.62 -4.44 -7.36
CA VAL A 39 -7.39 -4.91 -8.52
C VAL A 39 -8.58 -5.75 -8.04
N ARG A 40 -9.73 -5.57 -8.68
CA ARG A 40 -10.97 -6.21 -8.26
C ARG A 40 -11.04 -7.69 -8.63
N GLY A 41 -11.42 -8.51 -7.65
CA GLY A 41 -11.74 -9.93 -7.84
C GLY A 41 -10.52 -10.86 -7.97
N HIS A 42 -10.78 -12.16 -7.97
CA HIS A 42 -9.74 -13.17 -8.16
C HIS A 42 -9.12 -13.06 -9.55
N ILE A 43 -9.93 -12.79 -10.58
CA ILE A 43 -9.43 -12.60 -11.94
C ILE A 43 -8.46 -11.42 -12.07
N GLY A 44 -8.71 -10.33 -11.33
CA GLY A 44 -7.82 -9.18 -11.32
C GLY A 44 -6.47 -9.50 -10.69
N THR A 45 -6.48 -10.28 -9.61
CA THR A 45 -5.26 -10.73 -8.93
C THR A 45 -4.46 -11.69 -9.80
N GLU A 46 -5.11 -12.72 -10.36
CA GLU A 46 -4.46 -13.71 -11.23
C GLU A 46 -3.90 -13.07 -12.52
N MET A 47 -4.67 -12.15 -13.14
CA MET A 47 -4.20 -11.41 -14.31
C MET A 47 -2.96 -10.58 -13.97
N SER A 48 -2.98 -9.81 -12.88
CA SER A 48 -1.84 -8.98 -12.48
C SER A 48 -0.58 -9.81 -12.23
N ASN A 49 -0.73 -11.04 -11.72
CA ASN A 49 0.39 -11.96 -11.48
C ASN A 49 0.97 -12.54 -12.78
N LYS A 50 0.16 -12.71 -13.82
CA LYS A 50 0.56 -13.33 -15.10
C LYS A 50 0.94 -12.33 -16.18
N ALA A 51 0.43 -11.10 -16.10
CA ALA A 51 0.70 -10.05 -17.07
C ALA A 51 2.19 -9.71 -17.17
N GLU A 52 2.62 -9.40 -18.38
CA GLU A 52 3.97 -8.92 -18.69
C GLU A 52 4.14 -7.45 -18.26
N THR A 53 3.13 -6.63 -18.54
CA THR A 53 3.09 -5.20 -18.22
C THR A 53 1.78 -4.85 -17.52
N VAL A 54 1.87 -4.23 -16.35
CA VAL A 54 0.74 -3.73 -15.55
C VAL A 54 0.92 -2.24 -15.32
N LEU A 55 -0.01 -1.46 -15.87
CA LEU A 55 -0.02 0.00 -15.76
C LEU A 55 -1.12 0.47 -14.82
N VAL A 56 -0.83 1.50 -14.06
CA VAL A 56 -1.79 2.20 -13.22
C VAL A 56 -2.02 3.58 -13.80
N ILE A 57 -3.29 3.89 -14.03
CA ILE A 57 -3.74 5.19 -14.53
C ILE A 57 -4.49 5.87 -13.39
N SER A 58 -4.01 7.03 -12.95
CA SER A 58 -4.63 7.83 -11.90
C SER A 58 -4.90 9.25 -12.37
N LYS A 59 -6.03 9.83 -11.95
CA LYS A 59 -6.26 11.26 -12.17
C LYS A 59 -5.38 12.08 -11.23
N ASN A 60 -4.78 13.14 -11.75
CA ASN A 60 -4.03 14.08 -10.92
C ASN A 60 -4.99 14.77 -9.92
N SER A 61 -4.54 14.91 -8.68
CA SER A 61 -5.38 15.44 -7.59
C SER A 61 -5.65 16.93 -7.70
N GLU A 62 -4.73 17.69 -8.30
CA GLU A 62 -4.84 19.14 -8.50
C GLU A 62 -5.51 19.46 -9.85
N GLN A 63 -5.31 18.60 -10.86
CA GLN A 63 -5.80 18.76 -12.22
C GLN A 63 -6.53 17.49 -12.69
N PRO A 64 -7.84 17.34 -12.42
CA PRO A 64 -8.61 16.13 -12.73
C PRO A 64 -8.74 15.79 -14.23
N ASN A 65 -8.37 16.72 -15.11
CA ASN A 65 -8.30 16.53 -16.56
C ASN A 65 -7.00 15.83 -17.01
N ILE A 66 -6.00 15.74 -16.14
CA ILE A 66 -4.73 15.04 -16.37
C ILE A 66 -4.82 13.63 -15.81
N SER A 67 -4.44 12.65 -16.64
CA SER A 67 -4.29 11.25 -16.25
C SER A 67 -2.81 10.89 -16.27
N GLU A 68 -2.29 10.48 -15.12
CA GLU A 68 -0.92 10.05 -14.91
C GLU A 68 -0.82 8.54 -15.08
N VAL A 69 0.21 8.09 -15.81
CA VAL A 69 0.47 6.70 -16.13
C VAL A 69 1.76 6.27 -15.46
N HIS A 70 1.65 5.27 -14.58
CA HIS A 70 2.77 4.67 -13.88
C HIS A 70 2.83 3.18 -14.15
N ALA A 71 4.04 2.64 -14.28
CA ALA A 71 4.25 1.20 -14.26
C ALA A 71 4.06 0.68 -12.82
N LEU A 72 3.14 -0.27 -12.63
CA LEU A 72 3.06 -1.04 -11.38
C LEU A 72 4.03 -2.22 -11.42
N HIS A 73 4.08 -2.91 -12.55
CA HIS A 73 4.98 -4.02 -12.80
C HIS A 73 5.27 -4.10 -14.30
N ILE A 74 6.55 -4.23 -14.66
CA ILE A 74 6.99 -4.53 -16.01
C ILE A 74 8.09 -5.58 -15.88
N ARG A 75 7.97 -6.69 -16.60
CA ARG A 75 8.98 -7.76 -16.56
C ARG A 75 10.21 -7.42 -17.39
N GLU A 76 10.00 -6.72 -18.49
CA GLU A 76 11.03 -6.36 -19.47
C GLU A 76 11.50 -4.90 -19.29
N LYS A 77 11.46 -4.10 -20.35
CA LYS A 77 12.01 -2.74 -20.36
C LYS A 77 11.05 -1.75 -19.74
N GLU A 78 11.45 -1.16 -18.60
CA GLU A 78 10.71 -0.06 -17.98
C GLU A 78 10.72 1.22 -18.84
N PHE A 79 9.73 2.08 -18.59
CA PHE A 79 9.61 3.41 -19.18
C PHE A 79 9.40 4.49 -18.12
N LYS A 80 9.75 5.74 -18.46
CA LYS A 80 9.52 6.88 -17.58
C LYS A 80 8.01 7.18 -17.49
N PRO A 81 7.45 7.34 -16.28
CA PRO A 81 6.06 7.77 -16.14
C PRO A 81 5.75 8.99 -17.00
N PHE A 82 4.53 9.01 -17.55
CA PHE A 82 4.04 10.10 -18.38
C PHE A 82 2.60 10.40 -18.02
N ALA A 83 2.05 11.48 -18.53
CA ALA A 83 0.67 11.87 -18.34
C ALA A 83 0.08 12.36 -19.65
N PHE A 84 -1.22 12.18 -19.78
CA PHE A 84 -1.99 12.58 -20.93
C PHE A 84 -3.27 13.29 -20.49
N THR A 85 -3.81 14.11 -21.38
CA THR A 85 -5.16 14.66 -21.27
C THR A 85 -6.02 14.09 -22.39
N VAL A 86 -7.34 14.20 -22.25
CA VAL A 86 -8.28 13.85 -23.32
C VAL A 86 -8.70 15.16 -23.98
N ASN A 87 -8.47 15.29 -25.28
CA ASN A 87 -8.83 16.47 -26.04
C ASN A 87 -10.35 16.53 -26.32
N GLU A 88 -10.81 17.60 -26.98
CA GLU A 88 -12.24 17.78 -27.32
C GLU A 88 -12.79 16.69 -28.25
N SER A 89 -11.93 16.03 -29.05
CA SER A 89 -12.33 14.90 -29.89
C SER A 89 -12.29 13.54 -29.16
N GLY A 90 -12.02 13.52 -27.86
CA GLY A 90 -12.00 12.30 -27.05
C GLY A 90 -10.71 11.48 -27.17
N LEU A 91 -9.66 12.03 -27.79
CA LEU A 91 -8.39 11.35 -28.00
C LEU A 91 -7.37 11.68 -26.91
N PRO A 92 -6.56 10.71 -26.46
CA PRO A 92 -5.48 10.96 -25.52
C PRO A 92 -4.35 11.74 -26.21
N VAL A 93 -3.96 12.87 -25.63
CA VAL A 93 -2.82 13.69 -26.07
C VAL A 93 -1.85 13.87 -24.92
N LEU A 94 -0.55 13.86 -25.21
CA LEU A 94 0.47 14.07 -24.18
C LEU A 94 0.26 15.42 -23.49
N ALA A 95 0.36 15.42 -22.16
CA ALA A 95 0.36 16.65 -21.39
C ALA A 95 1.73 17.35 -21.54
N GLU A 96 1.95 18.00 -22.69
CA GLU A 96 3.20 18.69 -23.00
C GLU A 96 3.49 19.82 -21.99
N GLY A 97 4.76 19.92 -21.54
CA GLY A 97 5.21 20.95 -20.60
C GLY A 97 5.11 20.62 -19.11
N ARG A 98 4.72 19.38 -18.73
CA ARG A 98 4.59 18.99 -17.31
C ARG A 98 5.28 17.69 -16.90
N LEU A 99 6.06 17.05 -17.78
CA LEU A 99 6.73 15.78 -17.48
C LEU A 99 8.14 15.73 -18.09
N SER A 100 9.16 16.02 -17.30
CA SER A 100 10.47 15.37 -17.43
C SER A 100 11.40 15.66 -16.24
N ASP A 101 11.32 16.85 -15.64
CA ASP A 101 12.29 17.25 -14.60
C ASP A 101 11.71 17.34 -13.18
N SER A 102 10.38 17.42 -13.02
CA SER A 102 9.75 17.68 -11.72
C SER A 102 8.76 16.63 -11.24
N LEU A 103 8.52 15.55 -12.00
CA LEU A 103 7.97 14.36 -11.36
C LEU A 103 9.16 13.69 -10.68
N PRO A 104 9.17 13.57 -9.33
CA PRO A 104 9.95 12.51 -8.72
C PRO A 104 9.63 11.26 -9.51
N CYS A 105 10.62 10.40 -9.76
CA CYS A 105 10.37 9.01 -10.10
C CYS A 105 9.43 8.46 -9.01
N ALA A 106 8.12 8.65 -9.22
CA ALA A 106 7.10 8.29 -8.28
C ALA A 106 6.93 6.81 -8.58
N LYS A 107 7.86 6.03 -8.02
CA LYS A 107 7.60 4.66 -7.59
C LYS A 107 6.15 4.68 -7.12
N PRO A 108 5.22 3.95 -7.74
CA PRO A 108 3.79 4.13 -7.55
C PRO A 108 3.49 4.03 -6.07
N LYS A 109 3.43 5.16 -5.32
CA LYS A 109 3.85 5.27 -3.90
C LYS A 109 3.74 3.90 -3.28
N GLN A 110 4.81 3.10 -3.38
CA GLN A 110 4.76 1.71 -2.96
C GLN A 110 4.41 1.90 -1.50
N ARG A 111 3.15 1.63 -1.15
CA ARG A 111 2.57 2.16 0.08
C ARG A 111 3.44 1.54 1.13
N THR A 112 4.37 2.33 1.68
CA THR A 112 5.49 1.81 2.46
C THR A 112 4.87 0.83 3.44
N GLY A 113 5.29 -0.42 3.36
CA GLY A 113 4.84 -1.43 4.30
C GLY A 113 5.28 -0.97 5.68
N PHE A 114 4.60 -1.43 6.72
CA PHE A 114 5.13 -1.21 8.07
C PHE A 114 6.48 -1.91 8.27
N MET A 115 6.82 -2.88 7.42
CA MET A 115 8.13 -3.55 7.36
C MET A 115 9.23 -2.70 6.72
N ASP A 116 8.85 -1.70 5.92
CA ASP A 116 9.78 -0.84 5.19
C ASP A 116 10.17 0.41 6.00
N LEU A 117 9.52 0.62 7.16
CA LEU A 117 9.89 1.66 8.10
C LEU A 117 11.16 1.25 8.83
N THR A 118 12.05 2.22 9.01
CA THR A 118 13.25 2.05 9.83
C THR A 118 12.86 1.88 11.31
N VAL A 119 13.75 1.27 12.09
CA VAL A 119 13.54 1.10 13.54
C VAL A 119 13.38 2.46 14.21
N GLU A 120 14.11 3.47 13.74
CA GLU A 120 14.09 4.85 14.22
C GLU A 120 12.72 5.50 13.98
N GLN A 121 12.12 5.30 12.81
CA GLN A 121 10.76 5.78 12.52
C GLN A 121 9.71 5.10 13.41
N HIS A 122 9.86 3.80 13.66
CA HIS A 122 8.99 3.10 14.61
C HIS A 122 9.13 3.68 16.02
N ARG A 123 10.36 3.97 16.46
CA ARG A 123 10.65 4.55 17.77
C ARG A 123 10.10 5.95 17.93
N GLU A 124 10.21 6.79 16.89
CA GLU A 124 9.64 8.14 16.87
C GLU A 124 8.12 8.11 17.06
N ALA A 125 7.41 7.28 16.27
CA ALA A 125 5.97 7.12 16.39
C ALA A 125 5.57 6.52 17.75
N LEU A 126 6.32 5.55 18.27
CA LEU A 126 6.03 4.97 19.58
C LEU A 126 6.28 5.97 20.71
N SER A 127 7.36 6.76 20.67
CA SER A 127 7.61 7.82 21.64
C SER A 127 6.45 8.82 21.67
N SER A 128 5.95 9.20 20.50
CA SER A 128 4.78 10.09 20.40
C SER A 128 3.48 9.44 20.86
N ALA A 129 3.30 8.13 20.66
CA ALA A 129 2.08 7.42 21.07
C ALA A 129 1.99 7.22 22.58
N PHE A 130 3.13 6.91 23.23
CA PHE A 130 3.19 6.58 24.66
C PHE A 130 3.37 7.81 25.54
N GLY A 131 4.10 8.84 25.09
CA GLY A 131 4.30 10.09 25.85
C GLY A 131 4.72 9.84 27.31
N ASP A 132 5.61 8.86 27.52
CA ASP A 132 6.16 8.40 28.81
C ASP A 132 5.20 7.62 29.74
N LYS A 133 4.03 7.18 29.26
CA LYS A 133 3.09 6.35 30.04
C LYS A 133 2.69 5.08 29.32
N PRO A 134 2.44 3.97 30.04
CA PRO A 134 1.92 2.77 29.44
C PRO A 134 0.48 2.97 28.97
N ILE A 135 0.12 2.34 27.86
CA ILE A 135 -1.22 2.45 27.28
C ILE A 135 -2.05 1.26 27.75
N ARG A 136 -3.18 1.54 28.41
CA ARG A 136 -4.11 0.51 28.87
C ARG A 136 -5.18 0.23 27.82
N GLY A 137 -5.30 -1.03 27.43
CA GLY A 137 -6.34 -1.53 26.53
C GLY A 137 -5.91 -1.53 25.06
N PHE A 138 -6.29 -2.60 24.36
CA PHE A 138 -5.93 -2.80 22.95
C PHE A 138 -6.51 -1.72 22.03
N GLU A 139 -7.74 -1.28 22.28
CA GLU A 139 -8.38 -0.24 21.47
C GLU A 139 -7.66 1.10 21.59
N ASN A 140 -7.32 1.50 22.82
CA ASN A 140 -6.59 2.74 23.08
C ASN A 140 -5.19 2.70 22.46
N MET A 141 -4.53 1.53 22.52
CA MET A 141 -3.24 1.32 21.86
C MET A 141 -3.33 1.51 20.35
N LEU A 142 -4.33 0.91 19.70
CA LEU A 142 -4.53 1.08 18.27
C LEU A 142 -4.83 2.53 17.88
N GLN A 143 -5.67 3.23 18.65
CA GLN A 143 -5.99 4.64 18.37
C GLN A 143 -4.75 5.53 18.53
N ALA A 144 -3.98 5.34 19.59
CA ALA A 144 -2.73 6.08 19.82
C ALA A 144 -1.72 5.83 18.68
N MET A 145 -1.55 4.57 18.26
CA MET A 145 -0.70 4.24 17.11
C MET A 145 -1.22 4.84 15.81
N MET A 146 -2.53 4.85 15.57
CA MET A 146 -3.10 5.46 14.35
C MET A 146 -2.74 6.93 14.23
N VAL A 147 -2.87 7.68 15.34
CA VAL A 147 -2.52 9.10 15.40
C VAL A 147 -1.02 9.30 15.25
N ALA A 148 -0.20 8.56 15.99
CA ALA A 148 1.25 8.76 16.00
C ALA A 148 1.94 8.29 14.71
N TYR A 149 1.47 7.25 14.06
CA TYR A 149 2.02 6.85 12.76
C TYR A 149 1.57 7.80 11.63
N GLU A 150 0.44 8.49 11.79
CA GLU A 150 0.02 9.52 10.83
C GLU A 150 0.98 10.72 10.82
N THR A 151 1.59 11.09 11.96
CA THR A 151 2.53 12.22 12.03
C THR A 151 3.83 11.97 11.27
N ILE A 152 4.30 10.72 11.23
CA ILE A 152 5.47 10.30 10.42
C ILE A 152 5.09 9.95 8.96
N GLY A 153 3.86 10.28 8.52
CA GLY A 153 3.39 10.06 7.16
C GLY A 153 2.90 8.62 6.87
N PHE A 154 2.77 7.76 7.88
CA PHE A 154 2.28 6.39 7.76
C PHE A 154 0.79 6.30 8.15
N LYS A 155 -0.09 6.90 7.36
CA LYS A 155 -1.54 6.78 7.57
C LYS A 155 -2.06 5.42 7.11
N ARG A 156 -2.59 4.60 8.02
CA ARG A 156 -3.17 3.28 7.71
C ARG A 156 -4.43 2.98 8.52
N GLY A 157 -5.26 2.11 7.97
CA GLY A 157 -6.48 1.63 8.65
C GLY A 157 -6.19 0.59 9.73
N ARG A 158 -7.19 0.36 10.58
CA ARG A 158 -7.16 -0.53 11.76
C ARG A 158 -6.48 -1.88 11.50
N ASN A 159 -6.86 -2.59 10.44
CA ASN A 159 -6.33 -3.94 10.14
C ASN A 159 -4.80 -3.95 9.93
N VAL A 160 -4.24 -2.88 9.36
CA VAL A 160 -2.80 -2.74 9.19
C VAL A 160 -2.14 -2.40 10.52
N MET A 161 -2.76 -1.54 11.34
CA MET A 161 -2.23 -1.22 12.67
C MET A 161 -2.20 -2.42 13.62
N VAL A 162 -3.16 -3.34 13.50
CA VAL A 162 -3.13 -4.62 14.23
C VAL A 162 -1.90 -5.45 13.84
N LYS A 163 -1.63 -5.59 12.54
CA LYS A 163 -0.45 -6.33 12.04
C LYS A 163 0.87 -5.64 12.42
N LEU A 164 0.90 -4.31 12.38
CA LEU A 164 2.04 -3.52 12.82
C LEU A 164 2.30 -3.71 14.33
N LEU A 165 1.28 -3.66 15.18
CA LEU A 165 1.45 -3.92 16.62
C LEU A 165 2.00 -5.31 16.89
N GLN A 166 1.52 -6.31 16.15
CA GLN A 166 2.05 -7.67 16.23
C GLN A 166 3.53 -7.72 15.83
N TYR A 167 3.91 -7.05 14.74
CA TYR A 167 5.31 -6.96 14.30
C TYR A 167 6.23 -6.27 15.34
N LEU A 168 5.75 -5.18 15.94
CA LEU A 168 6.48 -4.45 16.99
C LEU A 168 6.68 -5.29 18.26
N THR A 169 5.76 -6.22 18.54
CA THR A 169 5.82 -7.11 19.72
C THR A 169 6.66 -8.35 19.44
N ASP A 170 6.38 -9.05 18.34
CA ASP A 170 6.93 -10.37 18.06
C ASP A 170 8.30 -10.29 17.39
N THR A 171 8.50 -9.32 16.49
CA THR A 171 9.72 -9.23 15.66
C THR A 171 10.70 -8.17 16.16
N LEU A 172 10.26 -6.91 16.23
CA LEU A 172 11.15 -5.82 16.65
C LEU A 172 11.31 -5.75 18.18
N LYS A 173 10.41 -6.39 18.95
CA LYS A 173 10.39 -6.41 20.42
C LYS A 173 10.51 -5.02 21.06
N LEU A 174 9.96 -4.01 20.39
CA LEU A 174 9.94 -2.62 20.87
C LEU A 174 8.79 -2.39 21.85
N VAL A 175 7.70 -3.14 21.69
CA VAL A 175 6.52 -3.05 22.54
C VAL A 175 6.38 -4.34 23.34
N VAL A 176 6.19 -4.20 24.65
CA VAL A 176 5.93 -5.33 25.55
C VAL A 176 4.50 -5.23 26.04
N LYS A 177 3.74 -6.31 25.91
CA LYS A 177 2.38 -6.42 26.45
C LYS A 177 2.42 -7.22 27.76
N ARG A 178 1.92 -6.65 28.85
CA ARG A 178 1.61 -7.38 30.11
C ARG A 178 0.17 -7.12 30.50
N ASP A 179 -0.60 -8.19 30.69
CA ASP A 179 -2.04 -8.14 30.93
C ASP A 179 -2.81 -7.26 29.94
N LYS A 180 -3.25 -6.08 30.42
CA LYS A 180 -4.01 -5.09 29.68
C LYS A 180 -3.20 -3.82 29.37
N LEU A 181 -1.91 -3.80 29.71
CA LEU A 181 -1.03 -2.67 29.47
C LEU A 181 0.01 -3.00 28.38
N PHE A 182 0.31 -1.98 27.59
CA PHE A 182 1.40 -1.96 26.64
C PHE A 182 2.47 -1.02 27.17
N TYR A 183 3.74 -1.40 26.99
CA TYR A 183 4.92 -0.65 27.40
C TYR A 183 5.86 -0.48 26.20
N TYR A 184 6.52 0.67 26.13
CA TYR A 184 7.51 1.01 25.11
C TYR A 184 8.76 1.56 25.82
N ASP A 185 9.94 1.00 25.48
CA ASP A 185 11.25 1.45 25.97
C ASP A 185 11.43 1.52 27.50
N MET A 186 10.63 0.77 28.27
CA MET A 186 10.73 0.70 29.72
C MET A 186 11.56 -0.51 30.13
N SER A 187 12.54 -0.30 31.03
CA SER A 187 13.27 -1.40 31.64
C SER A 187 12.33 -2.26 32.51
N PRO A 188 12.63 -3.55 32.72
CA PRO A 188 11.84 -4.42 33.60
C PRO A 188 11.64 -3.85 35.02
N ALA A 189 12.55 -2.99 35.49
CA ALA A 189 12.47 -2.31 36.79
C ALA A 189 11.44 -1.16 36.78
N GLU A 190 11.34 -0.41 35.68
CA GLU A 190 10.40 0.72 35.56
C GLU A 190 8.96 0.25 35.33
N THR A 191 8.77 -0.93 34.72
CA THR A 191 7.44 -1.56 34.61
C THR A 191 6.78 -1.87 35.96
N MET A 192 7.56 -2.09 37.03
CA MET A 192 7.04 -2.40 38.37
C MET A 192 6.47 -1.18 39.11
N LEU A 193 6.85 0.04 38.72
CA LEU A 193 6.36 1.29 39.34
C LEU A 193 4.88 1.58 39.01
N PHE A 194 4.34 0.97 37.95
CA PHE A 194 2.95 1.16 37.52
C PHE A 194 2.02 -0.01 37.93
N GLU A 195 2.54 -0.98 38.70
CA GLU A 195 1.73 -2.07 39.27
C GLU A 195 1.14 -1.72 40.66
N GLU A 196 1.50 -0.57 41.25
CA GLU A 196 1.03 -0.15 42.58
C GLU A 196 -0.13 0.88 42.60
N GLU A 197 -0.86 1.08 41.50
CA GLU A 197 -2.06 1.96 41.47
C GLU A 197 -3.38 1.24 41.09
#